data_AF-A0A365PHX3-F1
#
_entry.id   AF-A0A365PHX3-F1
#
_cell.length_a   1.000
_cell.length_b   1.000
_cell.length_c   1.000
_cell.angle_alpha   90.00
_cell.angle_beta   90.00
_cell.angle_gamma   90.00
#
_symmetry.space_group_name_H-M   'P 1'
#
loop_
_entity.id
_entity.type
_entity.pdbx_description
1 polymer ?
#
loop_
_entity_poly.entity_id
_entity_poly.type
_entity_poly.pdbx_seq_one_letter_code
_entity_poly.pdbx_strand_id
1 'polypeptide(L)'
;MSFAKIYTRGLLGLHAPQIEVEVHISSGLPSLTIVGLPEAAVRESKDRVRSAIINSGFLFPTKRLTINLAPADLPKDGSRLDLPIALGILIASGQLPENCTEGFELIGELALDGHLRPVSGVLPIAMACQHAQHRLLVPTANLEEANQLPNFEVYGAQHLQEVCAHFSGSSQLQASPKRENTASSYYQFDLADVKGQLRPRRALEIAAAGGHSLLFKGPPGTGKTLLASRLPSILPPLNAQENLEVASIYSVANAQHTFGQRPFRAPHHTASAIALVGGGCHFQRTMRHYKQLCDK
;
A
#
# COMPACT_ATOMS: atom_id res chain seq x y z
N MET A 1 7.74 27.63 -15.74
CA MET A 1 8.58 26.71 -16.54
C MET A 1 7.71 25.58 -17.09
N SER A 2 8.15 24.83 -18.09
CA SER A 2 7.37 23.73 -18.69
C SER A 2 7.73 22.34 -18.12
N PHE A 3 8.26 22.30 -16.90
CA PHE A 3 8.75 21.11 -16.23
C PHE A 3 8.14 21.03 -14.83
N ALA A 4 7.77 19.82 -14.41
CA ALA A 4 7.33 19.53 -13.05
C ALA A 4 7.91 18.19 -12.60
N LYS A 5 8.22 18.08 -11.30
CA LYS A 5 8.68 16.86 -10.66
C LYS A 5 7.78 16.55 -9.47
N ILE A 6 7.24 15.34 -9.43
CA ILE A 6 6.36 14.86 -8.37
C ILE A 6 6.97 13.59 -7.76
N TYR A 7 6.95 13.48 -6.44
CA TYR A 7 7.35 12.26 -5.75
C TYR A 7 6.16 11.34 -5.50
N THR A 8 6.39 10.05 -5.70
CA THR A 8 5.45 8.96 -5.43
C THR A 8 6.23 7.71 -5.04
N ARG A 9 5.55 6.59 -4.79
CA ARG A 9 6.20 5.31 -4.48
C ARG A 9 5.64 4.16 -5.29
N GLY A 10 6.55 3.26 -5.65
CA GLY A 10 6.21 1.92 -6.11
C GLY A 10 5.90 0.99 -4.95
N LEU A 11 5.51 -0.24 -5.27
CA LEU A 11 5.32 -1.30 -4.29
C LEU A 11 6.06 -2.56 -4.76
N LEU A 12 7.03 -3.00 -3.98
CA LEU A 12 7.83 -4.20 -4.22
C LEU A 12 7.77 -5.11 -2.98
N GLY A 13 6.76 -5.98 -2.94
CA GLY A 13 6.48 -6.77 -1.75
C GLY A 13 6.13 -5.88 -0.57
N LEU A 14 6.91 -5.94 0.51
CA LEU A 14 6.76 -5.10 1.70
C LEU A 14 7.58 -3.80 1.64
N HIS A 15 8.32 -3.57 0.55
CA HIS A 15 9.10 -2.35 0.37
C HIS A 15 8.38 -1.39 -0.57
N ALA A 16 8.51 -0.10 -0.29
CA ALA A 16 7.97 0.97 -1.13
C ALA A 16 9.11 1.89 -1.59
N PRO A 17 9.77 1.57 -2.72
CA PRO A 17 10.82 2.42 -3.26
C PRO A 17 10.24 3.71 -3.84
N GLN A 18 10.98 4.81 -3.70
CA GLN A 18 10.60 6.10 -4.23
C GLN A 18 10.65 6.10 -5.77
N ILE A 19 9.65 6.74 -6.37
CA ILE A 19 9.53 6.96 -7.81
C ILE A 19 9.37 8.46 -8.02
N GLU A 20 10.04 8.97 -9.05
CA GLU A 20 9.92 10.35 -9.49
C GLU A 20 9.12 10.39 -10.79
N VAL A 21 8.06 11.19 -10.80
CA VAL A 21 7.26 11.47 -11.98
C VAL A 21 7.65 12.85 -12.50
N GLU A 22 8.39 12.87 -13.59
CA GLU A 22 8.83 14.09 -14.24
C GLU A 22 7.95 14.35 -15.47
N VAL A 23 7.37 15.53 -15.55
CA VAL A 23 6.52 15.93 -16.68
C VAL A 23 7.15 17.13 -17.36
N HIS A 24 7.37 17.00 -18.66
CA HIS A 24 7.90 18.07 -19.50
C HIS A 24 6.95 18.37 -20.67
N ILE A 25 6.61 19.65 -20.84
CA ILE A 25 5.79 20.15 -21.94
C ILE A 25 6.70 20.86 -22.95
N SER A 26 6.74 20.39 -24.19
CA SER A 26 7.47 21.04 -25.29
C SER A 26 6.52 21.56 -26.36
N SER A 27 7.02 22.47 -27.21
CA SER A 27 6.32 22.84 -28.44
C SER A 27 6.23 21.64 -29.41
N GLY A 28 5.22 21.65 -30.26
CA GLY A 28 4.97 20.60 -31.25
C GLY A 28 3.52 20.12 -31.26
N LEU A 29 3.24 19.14 -32.12
CA LEU A 29 1.92 18.53 -32.23
C LEU A 29 1.52 17.82 -30.92
N PRO A 30 0.22 17.84 -30.56
CA PRO A 30 -0.29 17.15 -29.39
C PRO A 30 0.11 15.68 -29.40
N SER A 31 0.92 15.28 -28.43
CA SER A 31 1.38 13.90 -28.27
C SER A 31 1.74 13.66 -26.81
N LEU A 32 1.46 12.46 -26.30
CA LEU A 32 1.77 12.07 -24.92
C LEU A 32 2.65 10.82 -24.94
N THR A 33 3.87 10.95 -24.43
CA THR A 33 4.85 9.86 -24.34
C THR A 33 5.17 9.59 -22.88
N ILE A 34 5.13 8.32 -22.46
CA ILE A 34 5.53 7.88 -21.12
C ILE A 34 6.79 7.01 -21.29
N VAL A 35 7.86 7.36 -20.58
CA VAL A 35 9.19 6.73 -20.62
C VAL A 35 9.50 6.13 -19.23
N GLY A 36 10.34 5.08 -19.18
CA GLY A 36 10.71 4.39 -17.94
C GLY A 36 10.17 2.95 -17.81
N LEU A 37 9.93 2.27 -18.93
CA LEU A 37 9.36 0.91 -19.01
C LEU A 37 8.02 0.74 -18.24
N PRO A 38 7.00 1.60 -18.49
CA PRO A 38 5.70 1.44 -17.86
C PRO A 38 5.00 0.16 -18.36
N GLU A 39 4.40 -0.59 -17.44
CA GLU A 39 3.49 -1.69 -17.76
C GLU A 39 2.26 -1.19 -18.56
N ALA A 40 1.51 -2.12 -19.17
CA ALA A 40 0.34 -1.79 -19.98
C ALA A 40 -0.67 -0.90 -19.24
N ALA A 41 -0.93 -1.19 -17.96
CA ALA A 41 -1.86 -0.42 -17.12
C ALA A 41 -1.48 1.07 -17.00
N VAL A 42 -0.18 1.37 -16.93
CA VAL A 42 0.33 2.76 -16.87
C VAL A 42 0.30 3.43 -18.25
N ARG A 43 0.42 2.64 -19.34
CA ARG A 43 0.20 3.17 -20.70
C ARG A 43 -1.26 3.51 -20.95
N GLU A 44 -2.19 2.73 -20.38
CA GLU A 44 -3.63 3.00 -20.41
C GLU A 44 -4.05 4.19 -19.54
N SER A 45 -3.23 4.55 -18.54
CA SER A 45 -3.45 5.76 -17.73
C SER A 45 -3.49 7.05 -18.54
N LYS A 46 -2.98 7.07 -19.78
CA LYS A 46 -3.02 8.26 -20.66
C LYS A 46 -4.43 8.79 -20.87
N ASP A 47 -5.35 7.92 -21.28
CA ASP A 47 -6.73 8.33 -21.54
C ASP A 47 -7.46 8.61 -20.22
N ARG A 48 -7.13 7.83 -19.19
CA ARG A 48 -7.73 7.97 -17.86
C ARG A 48 -7.41 9.32 -17.21
N VAL A 49 -6.14 9.67 -17.15
CA VAL A 49 -5.64 10.96 -16.63
C VAL A 49 -6.18 12.11 -17.47
N ARG A 50 -6.20 11.97 -18.80
CA ARG A 50 -6.75 13.01 -19.68
C ARG A 50 -8.21 13.29 -19.38
N SER A 51 -9.05 12.25 -19.33
CA SER A 51 -10.47 12.40 -19.00
C SER A 51 -10.66 12.95 -17.60
N ALA A 52 -9.92 12.46 -16.62
CA ALA A 52 -9.98 12.93 -15.23
C ALA A 52 -9.68 14.43 -15.12
N ILE A 53 -8.64 14.92 -15.79
CA ILE A 53 -8.27 16.34 -15.81
C ILE A 53 -9.41 17.19 -16.41
N ILE A 54 -9.93 16.80 -17.58
CA ILE A 54 -10.97 17.54 -18.29
C ILE A 54 -12.28 17.55 -17.47
N ASN A 55 -12.69 16.40 -16.96
CA ASN A 55 -13.93 16.27 -16.17
C ASN A 55 -13.81 16.92 -14.79
N SER A 56 -12.59 17.11 -14.29
CA SER A 56 -12.31 17.91 -13.10
C SER A 56 -12.31 19.42 -13.36
N GLY A 57 -12.59 19.89 -14.59
CA GLY A 57 -12.66 21.31 -14.94
C GLY A 57 -11.31 21.96 -15.26
N PHE A 58 -10.25 21.17 -15.44
CA PHE A 58 -8.93 21.65 -15.83
C PHE A 58 -8.68 21.48 -17.34
N LEU A 59 -7.71 22.23 -17.86
CA LEU A 59 -7.34 22.15 -19.28
C LEU A 59 -6.28 21.08 -19.49
N PHE A 60 -6.53 20.13 -20.39
CA PHE A 60 -5.49 19.22 -20.84
C PHE A 60 -4.61 19.88 -21.92
N PRO A 61 -3.28 20.00 -21.75
CA PRO A 61 -2.45 20.72 -22.71
C PRO A 61 -2.47 20.13 -24.12
N THR A 62 -2.66 20.98 -25.13
CA THR A 62 -2.60 20.63 -26.56
C THR A 62 -1.17 20.75 -27.12
N LYS A 63 -0.19 20.32 -26.33
CA LYS A 63 1.25 20.38 -26.65
C LYS A 63 1.85 18.97 -26.56
N ARG A 64 3.13 18.83 -26.90
CA ARG A 64 3.86 17.58 -26.72
C ARG A 64 4.22 17.42 -25.24
N LEU A 65 3.74 16.34 -24.64
CA LEU A 65 3.93 15.95 -23.24
C LEU A 65 4.86 14.74 -23.18
N THR A 66 5.93 14.85 -22.40
CA THR A 66 6.81 13.73 -22.07
C THR A 66 6.76 13.49 -20.58
N ILE A 67 6.47 12.27 -20.17
CA ILE A 67 6.38 11.85 -18.79
C ILE A 67 7.46 10.80 -18.57
N ASN A 68 8.41 11.07 -17.68
CA ASN A 68 9.47 10.16 -17.32
C ASN A 68 9.20 9.61 -15.92
N LEU A 69 9.27 8.29 -15.76
CA LEU A 69 9.12 7.60 -14.50
C LEU A 69 10.48 7.03 -14.09
N ALA A 70 11.13 7.64 -13.10
CA ALA A 70 12.44 7.24 -12.60
C ALA A 70 12.32 6.59 -11.20
N PRO A 71 13.18 5.62 -10.85
CA PRO A 71 14.19 4.96 -11.69
C PRO A 71 13.59 3.91 -12.65
N ALA A 72 14.24 3.67 -13.80
CA ALA A 72 13.74 2.77 -14.84
C ALA A 72 13.69 1.29 -14.40
N ASP A 73 14.49 0.91 -13.40
CA ASP A 73 14.75 -0.49 -13.02
C ASP A 73 13.70 -1.07 -12.07
N LEU A 74 12.84 -0.21 -11.52
CA LEU A 74 11.77 -0.61 -10.61
C LEU A 74 10.50 -0.98 -11.38
N PRO A 75 9.76 -2.02 -10.93
CA PRO A 75 8.42 -2.30 -11.44
C PRO A 75 7.51 -1.12 -11.11
N LYS A 76 6.85 -0.59 -12.14
CA LYS A 76 5.95 0.57 -12.06
C LYS A 76 4.55 0.05 -12.26
N ASP A 77 4.14 -0.80 -11.33
CA ASP A 77 2.94 -1.60 -11.49
C ASP A 77 1.77 -0.83 -10.86
N GLY A 78 0.76 -0.56 -11.69
CA GLY A 78 -0.55 -0.13 -11.24
C GLY A 78 -0.95 1.31 -11.56
N SER A 79 -2.25 1.52 -11.47
CA SER A 79 -2.98 2.77 -11.64
C SER A 79 -2.71 3.83 -10.56
N ARG A 80 -1.97 3.49 -9.49
CA ARG A 80 -1.63 4.41 -8.39
C ARG A 80 -0.84 5.64 -8.82
N LEU A 81 -0.24 5.60 -10.01
CA LEU A 81 0.55 6.69 -10.59
C LEU A 81 -0.31 7.72 -11.33
N ASP A 82 -1.62 7.51 -11.46
CA ASP A 82 -2.49 8.43 -12.20
C ASP A 82 -2.52 9.82 -11.55
N LEU A 83 -2.68 9.88 -10.24
CA LEU A 83 -2.70 11.14 -9.49
C LEU A 83 -1.38 11.94 -9.63
N PRO A 84 -0.18 11.39 -9.34
CA PRO A 84 1.06 12.14 -9.50
C PRO A 84 1.31 12.55 -10.96
N ILE A 85 0.91 11.73 -11.94
CA ILE A 85 0.96 12.08 -13.37
C ILE A 85 0.04 13.29 -13.65
N ALA A 86 -1.20 13.28 -13.18
CA ALA A 86 -2.15 14.37 -13.40
C ALA A 86 -1.64 15.69 -12.80
N LEU A 87 -1.13 15.66 -11.56
CA LEU A 87 -0.57 16.83 -10.90
C LEU A 87 0.69 17.36 -11.61
N GLY A 88 1.57 16.47 -12.07
CA GLY A 88 2.73 16.86 -12.88
C GLY A 88 2.33 17.59 -14.16
N ILE A 89 1.26 17.16 -14.84
CA ILE A 89 0.71 17.84 -16.02
C ILE A 89 0.16 19.23 -15.66
N LEU A 90 -0.59 19.34 -14.56
CA LEU A 90 -1.19 20.60 -14.13
C LEU A 90 -0.14 21.63 -13.70
N ILE A 91 0.91 21.22 -12.99
CA ILE A 91 2.03 22.09 -12.62
C ILE A 91 2.85 22.48 -13.85
N ALA A 92 3.22 21.52 -14.71
CA ALA A 92 4.02 21.81 -15.91
C ALA A 92 3.27 22.69 -16.93
N SER A 93 1.93 22.70 -16.89
CA SER A 93 1.08 23.58 -17.70
C SER A 93 0.79 24.94 -17.05
N GLY A 94 1.27 25.18 -15.82
CA GLY A 94 1.09 26.43 -15.08
C GLY A 94 -0.31 26.62 -14.49
N GLN A 95 -1.13 25.55 -14.41
CA GLN A 95 -2.44 25.58 -13.76
C GLN A 95 -2.37 25.44 -12.25
N LEU A 96 -1.26 24.89 -11.74
CA LEU A 96 -0.94 24.85 -10.31
C LEU A 96 0.40 25.57 -10.06
N PRO A 97 0.60 26.13 -8.83
CA PRO A 97 1.86 26.76 -8.48
C PRO A 97 3.04 25.78 -8.60
N GLU A 98 4.21 26.30 -8.98
CA GLU A 98 5.44 25.52 -8.95
C GLU A 98 5.77 25.12 -7.50
N ASN A 99 6.36 23.95 -7.30
CA ASN A 99 6.82 23.44 -6.00
C ASN A 99 5.74 23.27 -4.92
N CYS A 100 4.45 23.37 -5.25
CA CYS A 100 3.36 23.22 -4.28
C CYS A 100 3.31 21.83 -3.62
N THR A 101 3.91 20.83 -4.25
CA THR A 101 3.95 19.43 -3.79
C THR A 101 5.26 19.07 -3.07
N GLU A 102 6.13 20.05 -2.77
CA GLU A 102 7.35 19.81 -2.01
C GLU A 102 7.05 19.21 -0.63
N GLY A 103 7.79 18.16 -0.27
CA GLY A 103 7.57 17.42 0.97
C GLY A 103 6.33 16.52 0.96
N PHE A 104 5.63 16.37 -0.17
CA PHE A 104 4.54 15.40 -0.34
C PHE A 104 4.93 14.27 -1.27
N GLU A 105 4.46 13.08 -0.92
CA GLU A 105 4.40 11.92 -1.80
C GLU A 105 2.94 11.58 -2.09
N LEU A 106 2.64 11.33 -3.36
CA LEU A 106 1.26 11.29 -3.87
C LEU A 106 0.95 9.92 -4.47
N ILE A 107 -0.12 9.27 -3.99
CA ILE A 107 -0.60 7.99 -4.55
C ILE A 107 -2.11 8.05 -4.79
N GLY A 108 -2.57 7.46 -5.89
CA GLY A 108 -4.00 7.34 -6.17
C GLY A 108 -4.29 6.97 -7.62
N GLU A 109 -5.29 6.10 -7.81
CA GLU A 109 -5.88 5.86 -9.12
C GLU A 109 -6.95 6.91 -9.40
N LEU A 110 -6.99 7.44 -10.62
CA LEU A 110 -8.02 8.37 -11.05
C LEU A 110 -9.08 7.63 -11.84
N ALA A 111 -10.35 7.80 -11.51
CA ALA A 111 -11.45 7.46 -12.39
C ALA A 111 -11.59 8.52 -13.50
N LEU A 112 -12.33 8.20 -14.57
CA LEU A 112 -12.51 9.09 -15.73
C LEU A 112 -13.19 10.41 -15.37
N ASP A 113 -13.98 10.44 -14.31
CA ASP A 113 -14.67 11.61 -13.77
C ASP A 113 -13.78 12.47 -12.85
N GLY A 114 -12.60 11.97 -12.46
CA GLY A 114 -11.69 12.65 -11.54
C GLY A 114 -11.76 12.17 -10.10
N HIS A 115 -12.62 11.19 -9.77
CA HIS A 115 -12.63 10.57 -8.45
C HIS A 115 -11.37 9.74 -8.18
N LEU A 116 -10.91 9.77 -6.92
CA LEU A 116 -9.78 8.97 -6.45
C LEU A 116 -10.25 7.59 -5.98
N ARG A 117 -9.72 6.54 -6.60
CA ARG A 117 -9.99 5.15 -6.25
C ARG A 117 -8.92 4.61 -5.30
N PRO A 118 -9.31 3.71 -4.37
CA PRO A 118 -8.38 3.13 -3.42
C PRO A 118 -7.30 2.32 -4.12
N VAL A 119 -6.10 2.31 -3.53
CA VAL A 119 -4.95 1.54 -4.00
C VAL A 119 -4.53 0.54 -2.93
N SER A 120 -3.86 -0.55 -3.33
CA SER A 120 -3.36 -1.57 -2.40
C SER A 120 -1.96 -1.24 -1.88
N GLY A 121 -1.60 -1.79 -0.72
CA GLY A 121 -0.25 -1.65 -0.17
C GLY A 121 0.08 -0.24 0.34
N VAL A 122 -0.90 0.47 0.89
CA VAL A 122 -0.71 1.85 1.36
C VAL A 122 0.14 1.91 2.63
N LEU A 123 0.03 0.93 3.54
CA LEU A 123 0.78 0.96 4.79
C LEU A 123 2.31 0.89 4.58
N PRO A 124 2.87 -0.02 3.75
CA PRO A 124 4.29 0.00 3.38
C PRO A 124 4.75 1.34 2.78
N ILE A 125 3.89 1.97 1.96
CA ILE A 125 4.19 3.27 1.36
C ILE A 125 4.25 4.34 2.44
N ALA A 126 3.25 4.38 3.32
CA ALA A 126 3.19 5.32 4.42
C ALA A 126 4.39 5.18 5.37
N MET A 127 4.82 3.95 5.69
CA MET A 127 6.03 3.70 6.47
C MET A 127 7.27 4.29 5.80
N ALA A 128 7.40 4.05 4.49
CA ALA A 128 8.57 4.50 3.75
C ALA A 128 8.60 6.03 3.57
N CYS A 129 7.43 6.67 3.40
CA CYS A 129 7.28 8.13 3.43
C CYS A 129 7.63 8.72 4.80
N GLN A 130 7.19 8.07 5.89
CA GLN A 130 7.54 8.47 7.26
C GLN A 130 9.06 8.45 7.48
N HIS A 131 9.74 7.40 7.02
CA HIS A 131 11.20 7.33 7.08
C HIS A 131 11.90 8.42 6.26
N ALA A 132 11.32 8.84 5.14
CA ALA A 132 11.81 9.94 4.32
C ALA A 132 11.38 11.33 4.83
N GLN A 133 10.62 11.41 5.93
CA GLN A 133 10.06 12.65 6.48
C GLN A 133 9.18 13.43 5.48
N HIS A 134 8.50 12.72 4.58
CA HIS A 134 7.55 13.30 3.65
C HIS A 134 6.11 13.02 4.06
N ARG A 135 5.21 13.96 3.82
CA ARG A 135 3.77 13.78 3.99
C ARG A 135 3.22 12.88 2.90
N LEU A 136 2.15 12.12 3.20
CA LEU A 136 1.50 11.26 2.21
C LEU A 136 0.09 11.77 1.91
N LEU A 137 -0.25 11.88 0.64
CA LEU A 137 -1.62 12.09 0.20
C LEU A 137 -2.15 10.83 -0.50
N VAL A 138 -3.30 10.35 -0.02
CA VAL A 138 -3.95 9.11 -0.46
C VAL A 138 -5.42 9.33 -0.78
N PRO A 139 -6.07 8.41 -1.50
CA PRO A 139 -7.53 8.37 -1.57
C PRO A 139 -8.13 8.25 -0.16
N THR A 140 -9.25 8.91 0.11
CA THR A 140 -9.89 8.91 1.44
C THR A 140 -10.20 7.50 1.94
N ALA A 141 -10.54 6.58 1.03
CA ALA A 141 -10.77 5.17 1.36
C ALA A 141 -9.54 4.43 1.92
N ASN A 142 -8.31 4.93 1.67
CA ASN A 142 -7.07 4.40 2.23
C ASN A 142 -6.60 5.15 3.49
N LEU A 143 -7.28 6.22 3.88
CA LEU A 143 -6.83 7.08 4.97
C LEU A 143 -6.74 6.33 6.29
N GLU A 144 -7.71 5.47 6.58
CA GLU A 144 -7.74 4.67 7.82
C GLU A 144 -6.55 3.73 7.95
N GLU A 145 -6.10 3.17 6.84
CA GLU A 145 -4.97 2.25 6.78
C GLU A 145 -3.64 2.98 6.97
N ALA A 146 -3.45 4.09 6.25
CA ALA A 146 -2.26 4.92 6.38
C ALA A 146 -2.11 5.56 7.78
N ASN A 147 -3.24 5.91 8.41
CA ASN A 147 -3.29 6.53 9.74
C ASN A 147 -3.07 5.52 10.89
N GLN A 148 -2.71 4.27 10.60
CA GLN A 148 -2.24 3.31 11.59
C GLN A 148 -0.82 3.64 12.08
N LEU A 149 -0.06 4.45 11.33
CA LEU A 149 1.29 4.84 11.70
C LEU A 149 1.30 5.95 12.75
N PRO A 150 2.02 5.76 13.87
CA PRO A 150 2.12 6.79 14.89
C PRO A 150 2.95 7.96 14.36
N ASN A 151 2.51 9.19 14.62
CA ASN A 151 3.24 10.42 14.27
C ASN A 151 3.55 10.56 12.77
N PHE A 152 2.58 10.20 11.91
CA PHE A 152 2.69 10.39 10.47
C PHE A 152 1.55 11.27 9.94
N GLU A 153 1.89 12.25 9.11
CA GLU A 153 0.91 13.18 8.52
C GLU A 153 0.39 12.60 7.20
N VAL A 154 -0.88 12.17 7.22
CA VAL A 154 -1.57 11.65 6.04
C VAL A 154 -2.77 12.52 5.69
N TYR A 155 -2.92 12.81 4.40
CA TYR A 155 -4.00 13.59 3.83
C TYR A 155 -4.87 12.70 2.95
N GLY A 156 -6.18 12.80 3.13
CA GLY A 156 -7.16 12.07 2.32
C GLY A 156 -7.84 13.02 1.33
N ALA A 157 -8.02 12.57 0.09
CA ALA A 157 -8.84 13.26 -0.91
C ALA A 157 -9.77 12.28 -1.63
N GLN A 158 -10.93 12.74 -2.09
CA GLN A 158 -11.91 11.94 -2.84
C GLN A 158 -11.90 12.26 -4.34
N HIS A 159 -11.38 13.42 -4.72
CA HIS A 159 -11.40 13.90 -6.09
C HIS A 159 -10.16 14.72 -6.42
N LEU A 160 -9.73 14.70 -7.68
CA LEU A 160 -8.63 15.51 -8.19
C LEU A 160 -8.81 17.02 -7.89
N GLN A 161 -10.04 17.54 -7.91
CA GLN A 161 -10.33 18.95 -7.61
C GLN A 161 -9.93 19.33 -6.18
N GLU A 162 -10.18 18.46 -5.20
CA GLU A 162 -9.80 18.70 -3.81
C GLU A 162 -8.29 18.75 -3.63
N VAL A 163 -7.58 17.85 -4.33
CA VAL A 163 -6.11 17.81 -4.33
C VAL A 163 -5.54 19.09 -4.95
N CYS A 164 -6.08 19.51 -6.10
CA CYS A 164 -5.68 20.75 -6.74
C CYS A 164 -5.99 21.98 -5.86
N ALA A 165 -7.16 22.02 -5.22
CA ALA A 165 -7.56 23.11 -4.33
C ALA A 165 -6.66 23.23 -3.10
N HIS A 166 -6.15 22.11 -2.59
CA HIS A 166 -5.14 22.06 -1.54
C HIS A 166 -3.83 22.71 -1.98
N PHE A 167 -3.30 22.28 -3.13
CA PHE A 167 -2.03 22.77 -3.62
C PHE A 167 -2.08 24.18 -4.23
N SER A 168 -3.26 24.65 -4.64
CA SER A 168 -3.48 26.06 -5.06
C SER A 168 -3.71 27.01 -3.89
N GLY A 169 -3.90 26.49 -2.66
CA GLY A 169 -4.23 27.29 -1.48
C GLY A 169 -5.69 27.73 -1.38
N SER A 170 -6.57 27.26 -2.27
CA SER A 170 -8.00 27.61 -2.28
C SER A 170 -8.80 26.93 -1.17
N SER A 171 -8.45 25.69 -0.82
CA SER A 171 -9.08 24.93 0.27
C SER A 171 -8.09 23.94 0.85
N GLN A 172 -7.85 23.99 2.16
CA GLN A 172 -6.86 23.13 2.79
C GLN A 172 -7.47 21.80 3.24
N LEU A 173 -6.92 20.69 2.72
CA LEU A 173 -7.12 19.37 3.30
C LEU A 173 -6.51 19.33 4.70
N GLN A 174 -7.24 18.75 5.64
CA GLN A 174 -6.75 18.52 7.00
C GLN A 174 -6.00 17.19 7.08
N ALA A 175 -4.89 17.18 7.82
CA ALA A 175 -4.22 15.95 8.17
C ALA A 175 -5.17 15.08 9.01
N SER A 176 -5.17 13.77 8.77
CA SER A 176 -6.01 12.84 9.52
C SER A 176 -5.72 12.94 11.03
N PRO A 177 -6.74 13.01 11.89
CA PRO A 177 -6.52 13.03 13.33
C PRO A 177 -5.80 11.75 13.75
N LYS A 178 -4.80 11.88 14.63
CA LYS A 178 -4.05 10.73 15.13
C LYS A 178 -5.01 9.73 15.77
N ARG A 179 -4.93 8.47 15.35
CA ARG A 179 -5.71 7.41 15.97
C ARG A 179 -5.06 7.01 17.29
N GLU A 180 -5.79 7.14 18.38
CA GLU A 180 -5.42 6.49 19.63
C GLU A 180 -5.61 4.97 19.44
N ASN A 181 -4.56 4.19 19.69
CA ASN A 181 -4.57 2.75 19.52
C ASN A 181 -5.43 2.09 20.62
N THR A 182 -6.75 2.13 20.45
CA THR A 182 -7.70 1.38 21.28
C THR A 182 -7.96 0.01 20.65
N ALA A 183 -6.93 -0.80 20.50
CA ALA A 183 -7.09 -2.17 20.01
C ALA A 183 -7.44 -3.08 21.20
N SER A 184 -8.72 -3.22 21.52
CA SER A 184 -9.18 -4.40 22.26
C SER A 184 -9.21 -5.58 21.27
N SER A 185 -8.19 -6.43 21.28
CA SER A 185 -8.15 -7.61 20.43
C SER A 185 -9.24 -8.60 20.85
N TYR A 186 -10.38 -8.60 20.14
CA TYR A 186 -11.42 -9.60 20.34
C TYR A 186 -11.10 -10.83 19.51
N TYR A 187 -10.75 -11.93 20.19
CA TYR A 187 -10.59 -13.23 19.55
C TYR A 187 -11.93 -13.96 19.58
N GLN A 188 -12.37 -14.50 18.44
CA GLN A 188 -13.62 -15.26 18.34
C GLN A 188 -13.62 -16.51 19.24
N PHE A 189 -12.45 -17.11 19.47
CA PHE A 189 -12.28 -18.30 20.28
C PHE A 189 -11.24 -18.06 21.37
N ASP A 190 -11.61 -18.33 22.62
CA ASP A 190 -10.72 -18.20 23.78
C ASP A 190 -10.35 -19.59 24.32
N LEU A 191 -9.11 -19.74 24.80
CA LEU A 191 -8.68 -20.92 25.56
C LEU A 191 -9.49 -21.10 26.84
N ALA A 192 -10.01 -20.02 27.44
CA ALA A 192 -10.89 -20.05 28.61
C ALA A 192 -12.13 -20.94 28.40
N ASP A 193 -12.62 -21.05 27.16
CA ASP A 193 -13.78 -21.88 26.81
C ASP A 193 -13.49 -23.39 26.88
N VAL A 194 -12.21 -23.79 26.87
CA VAL A 194 -11.82 -25.21 26.81
C VAL A 194 -11.95 -25.85 28.19
N LYS A 195 -13.02 -26.63 28.35
CA LYS A 195 -13.24 -27.44 29.55
C LYS A 195 -12.40 -28.73 29.49
N GLY A 196 -11.63 -29.01 30.55
CA GLY A 196 -10.73 -30.16 30.62
C GLY A 196 -9.42 -29.96 29.84
N GLN A 197 -8.80 -31.05 29.40
CA GLN A 197 -7.55 -31.05 28.61
C GLN A 197 -6.37 -30.30 29.28
N LEU A 198 -6.14 -30.53 30.57
CA LEU A 198 -5.10 -29.83 31.36
C LEU A 198 -3.70 -29.92 30.74
N ARG A 199 -3.29 -31.11 30.29
CA ARG A 199 -1.96 -31.32 29.68
C ARG A 199 -1.80 -30.55 28.36
N PRO A 200 -2.72 -30.67 27.37
CA PRO A 200 -2.64 -29.84 26.17
C PRO A 200 -2.75 -28.35 26.41
N ARG A 201 -3.62 -27.90 27.33
CA ARG A 201 -3.73 -26.47 27.70
C ARG A 201 -2.41 -25.94 28.25
N ARG A 202 -1.78 -26.69 29.16
CA ARG A 202 -0.47 -26.30 29.71
C ARG A 202 0.61 -26.26 28.63
N ALA A 203 0.61 -27.20 27.70
CA ALA A 203 1.54 -27.19 26.57
C ALA A 203 1.35 -25.96 25.67
N LEU A 204 0.09 -25.53 25.44
CA LEU A 204 -0.21 -24.30 24.70
C LEU A 204 0.29 -23.06 25.43
N GLU A 205 0.07 -22.96 26.74
CA GLU A 205 0.55 -21.83 27.55
C GLU A 205 2.08 -21.72 27.49
N ILE A 206 2.80 -22.83 27.64
CA ILE A 206 4.27 -22.87 27.57
C ILE A 206 4.73 -22.44 26.18
N ALA A 207 4.10 -22.96 25.12
CA ALA A 207 4.46 -22.60 23.76
C ALA A 207 4.15 -21.14 23.41
N ALA A 208 3.02 -20.61 23.88
CA ALA A 208 2.64 -19.22 23.67
C ALA A 208 3.61 -18.28 24.39
N ALA A 209 3.95 -18.56 25.65
CA ALA A 209 4.88 -17.76 26.42
C ALA A 209 6.32 -17.82 25.87
N GLY A 210 6.75 -19.01 25.41
CA GLY A 210 8.11 -19.23 24.89
C GLY A 210 8.29 -19.01 23.39
N GLY A 211 7.21 -18.69 22.65
CA GLY A 211 7.25 -18.59 21.19
C GLY A 211 7.61 -19.92 20.49
N HIS A 212 7.25 -21.06 21.08
CA HIS A 212 7.62 -22.39 20.56
C HIS A 212 6.67 -22.88 19.47
N SER A 213 7.22 -23.61 18.49
CA SER A 213 6.42 -24.32 17.50
C SER A 213 5.70 -25.52 18.12
N LEU A 214 4.46 -25.78 17.69
CA LEU A 214 3.64 -26.89 18.17
C LEU A 214 3.20 -27.80 17.02
N LEU A 215 3.25 -29.11 17.26
CA LEU A 215 2.67 -30.12 16.38
C LEU A 215 1.64 -30.94 17.15
N PHE A 216 0.39 -30.91 16.70
CA PHE A 216 -0.68 -31.73 17.27
C PHE A 216 -0.74 -33.10 16.58
N LYS A 217 -0.54 -34.18 17.33
CA LYS A 217 -0.64 -35.56 16.84
C LYS A 217 -1.65 -36.36 17.65
N GLY A 218 -2.55 -37.08 16.98
CA GLY A 218 -3.48 -38.01 17.63
C GLY A 218 -4.72 -38.36 16.80
N PRO A 219 -5.53 -39.35 17.25
CA PRO A 219 -6.73 -39.82 16.55
C PRO A 219 -7.73 -38.71 16.24
N PRO A 220 -8.61 -38.84 15.22
CA PRO A 220 -9.67 -37.86 14.96
C PRO A 220 -10.58 -37.69 16.19
N GLY A 221 -11.19 -36.51 16.35
CA GLY A 221 -12.10 -36.21 17.47
C GLY A 221 -11.44 -35.83 18.80
N THR A 222 -10.12 -35.86 18.92
CA THR A 222 -9.41 -35.53 20.18
C THR A 222 -9.28 -34.04 20.51
N GLY A 223 -9.97 -33.15 19.78
CA GLY A 223 -9.95 -31.71 20.05
C GLY A 223 -8.73 -30.94 19.54
N LYS A 224 -7.91 -31.51 18.63
CA LYS A 224 -6.72 -30.84 18.05
C LYS A 224 -7.05 -29.49 17.42
N THR A 225 -8.03 -29.46 16.51
CA THR A 225 -8.46 -28.23 15.83
C THR A 225 -9.06 -27.23 16.81
N LEU A 226 -9.81 -27.71 17.80
CA LEU A 226 -10.42 -26.89 18.86
C LEU A 226 -9.36 -26.15 19.69
N LEU A 227 -8.26 -26.83 20.01
CA LEU A 227 -7.12 -26.26 20.73
C LEU A 227 -6.30 -25.32 19.85
N ALA A 228 -6.01 -25.71 18.60
CA ALA A 228 -5.22 -24.91 17.67
C ALA A 228 -5.87 -23.55 17.35
N SER A 229 -7.19 -23.51 17.15
CA SER A 229 -7.92 -22.27 16.82
C SER A 229 -7.98 -21.25 17.96
N ARG A 230 -7.61 -21.65 19.18
CA ARG A 230 -7.61 -20.82 20.40
C ARG A 230 -6.23 -20.33 20.80
N LEU A 231 -5.16 -20.87 20.19
CA LEU A 231 -3.80 -20.41 20.44
C LEU A 231 -3.64 -18.89 20.28
N PRO A 232 -4.23 -18.22 19.28
CA PRO A 232 -4.08 -16.77 19.13
C PRO A 232 -4.55 -15.95 20.34
N SER A 233 -5.54 -16.45 21.10
CA SER A 233 -6.09 -15.75 22.28
C SER A 233 -5.12 -15.64 23.45
N ILE A 234 -4.12 -16.54 23.53
CA ILE A 234 -3.16 -16.60 24.63
C ILE A 234 -1.74 -16.19 24.20
N LEU A 235 -1.54 -15.86 22.93
CA LEU A 235 -0.25 -15.39 22.45
C LEU A 235 0.07 -14.01 23.06
N PRO A 236 1.34 -13.73 23.36
CA PRO A 236 1.76 -12.38 23.75
C PRO A 236 1.27 -11.36 22.72
N PRO A 237 0.85 -10.14 23.15
CA PRO A 237 0.44 -9.10 22.22
C PRO A 237 1.56 -8.79 21.22
N LEU A 238 1.19 -8.35 20.02
CA LEU A 238 2.16 -7.90 19.04
C LEU A 238 2.85 -6.64 19.55
N ASN A 239 4.16 -6.55 19.38
CA ASN A 239 4.84 -5.27 19.55
C ASN A 239 4.48 -4.32 18.38
N ALA A 240 4.80 -3.03 18.50
CA ALA A 240 4.42 -2.04 17.49
C ALA A 240 4.98 -2.37 16.08
N GLN A 241 6.22 -2.87 16.00
CA GLN A 241 6.85 -3.22 14.74
C GLN A 241 6.22 -4.47 14.12
N GLU A 242 6.05 -5.55 14.90
CA GLU A 242 5.40 -6.78 14.46
C GLU A 242 3.98 -6.49 13.95
N ASN A 243 3.27 -5.59 14.61
CA ASN A 243 1.93 -5.20 14.20
C ASN A 243 1.91 -4.50 12.83
N LEU A 244 2.86 -3.58 12.60
CA LEU A 244 3.03 -2.92 11.31
C LEU A 244 3.45 -3.90 10.21
N GLU A 245 4.32 -4.87 10.50
CA GLU A 245 4.74 -5.90 9.56
C GLU A 245 3.57 -6.80 9.14
N VAL A 246 2.77 -7.27 10.12
CA VAL A 246 1.56 -8.05 9.85
C VAL A 246 0.58 -7.24 9.02
N ALA A 247 0.26 -6.02 9.45
CA ALA A 247 -0.67 -5.15 8.73
C ALA A 247 -0.18 -4.86 7.29
N SER A 248 1.13 -4.71 7.09
CA SER A 248 1.73 -4.50 5.78
C SER A 248 1.51 -5.70 4.84
N ILE A 249 1.61 -6.94 5.36
CA ILE A 249 1.33 -8.14 4.56
C ILE A 249 -0.13 -8.14 4.09
N TYR A 250 -1.08 -7.83 4.98
CA TYR A 250 -2.50 -7.78 4.65
C TYR A 250 -2.85 -6.63 3.71
N SER A 251 -2.21 -5.48 3.87
CA SER A 251 -2.28 -4.31 2.97
C SER A 251 -1.92 -4.66 1.53
N VAL A 252 -0.79 -5.35 1.35
CA VAL A 252 -0.31 -5.78 0.04
C VAL A 252 -1.18 -6.89 -0.55
N ALA A 253 -1.65 -7.81 0.29
CA ALA A 253 -2.56 -8.87 -0.11
C ALA A 253 -4.00 -8.39 -0.39
N ASN A 254 -4.29 -7.10 -0.15
CA ASN A 254 -5.63 -6.51 -0.23
C ASN A 254 -6.66 -7.34 0.57
N ALA A 255 -6.27 -7.78 1.76
CA ALA A 255 -7.07 -8.62 2.63
C ALA A 255 -7.35 -7.89 3.94
N GLN A 256 -8.56 -8.07 4.49
CA GLN A 256 -8.94 -7.43 5.74
C GLN A 256 -8.19 -8.04 6.92
N HIS A 257 -7.72 -7.18 7.82
CA HIS A 257 -7.08 -7.57 9.06
C HIS A 257 -7.35 -6.57 10.17
N THR A 258 -7.63 -7.09 11.36
CA THR A 258 -7.80 -6.27 12.55
C THR A 258 -6.43 -5.90 13.10
N PHE A 259 -6.10 -4.61 13.06
CA PHE A 259 -4.84 -4.10 13.61
C PHE A 259 -4.66 -4.52 15.07
N GLY A 260 -3.47 -5.04 15.41
CA GLY A 260 -3.13 -5.54 16.74
C GLY A 260 -3.51 -7.00 17.01
N GLN A 261 -4.22 -7.67 16.09
CA GLN A 261 -4.60 -9.08 16.27
C GLN A 261 -3.53 -10.03 15.72
N ARG A 262 -3.18 -11.08 16.47
CA ARG A 262 -2.28 -12.13 15.95
C ARG A 262 -2.96 -12.86 14.77
N PRO A 263 -2.30 -12.97 13.61
CA PRO A 263 -2.90 -13.66 12.47
C PRO A 263 -3.01 -15.16 12.73
N PHE A 264 -4.14 -15.75 12.34
CA PHE A 264 -4.37 -17.18 12.38
C PHE A 264 -4.87 -17.64 11.01
N ARG A 265 -4.25 -18.70 10.47
CA ARG A 265 -4.68 -19.32 9.21
C ARG A 265 -5.13 -20.75 9.46
N ALA A 266 -6.33 -21.07 8.98
CA ALA A 266 -6.89 -22.41 8.95
C ALA A 266 -6.98 -22.87 7.49
N PRO A 267 -5.85 -23.31 6.87
CA PRO A 267 -5.87 -23.79 5.49
C PRO A 267 -6.83 -24.98 5.34
N HIS A 268 -7.48 -25.06 4.18
CA HIS A 268 -8.37 -26.18 3.88
C HIS A 268 -7.57 -27.49 3.87
N HIS A 269 -8.20 -28.60 4.26
CA HIS A 269 -7.53 -29.91 4.36
C HIS A 269 -7.09 -30.48 2.99
N THR A 270 -7.54 -29.89 1.88
CA THR A 270 -7.08 -30.19 0.52
C THR A 270 -5.92 -29.29 0.06
N ALA A 271 -5.44 -28.37 0.90
CA ALA A 271 -4.31 -27.51 0.56
C ALA A 271 -3.04 -28.34 0.37
N SER A 272 -2.37 -28.12 -0.78
CA SER A 272 -1.10 -28.75 -1.05
C SER A 272 0.01 -28.19 -0.16
N ALA A 273 1.10 -28.94 0.00
CA ALA A 273 2.29 -28.44 0.73
C ALA A 273 2.82 -27.11 0.13
N ILE A 274 2.76 -26.96 -1.20
CA ILE A 274 3.16 -25.73 -1.89
C ILE A 274 2.22 -24.55 -1.55
N ALA A 275 0.92 -24.81 -1.44
CA ALA A 275 -0.05 -23.80 -1.02
C ALA A 275 0.16 -23.35 0.45
N LEU A 276 0.59 -24.26 1.32
CA LEU A 276 0.88 -23.98 2.74
C LEU A 276 2.17 -23.17 2.92
N VAL A 277 3.22 -23.48 2.16
CA VAL A 277 4.51 -22.77 2.22
C VAL A 277 4.41 -21.41 1.53
N GLY A 278 3.40 -21.20 0.68
CA GLY A 278 3.22 -19.96 -0.07
C GLY A 278 4.05 -19.99 -1.35
N GLY A 279 3.52 -20.65 -2.38
CA GLY A 279 4.03 -20.54 -3.75
C GLY A 279 3.70 -19.16 -4.33
N GLY A 280 4.42 -18.12 -3.92
CA GLY A 280 4.36 -16.82 -4.60
C GLY A 280 4.84 -16.99 -6.04
N CYS A 281 3.90 -17.08 -6.99
CA CYS A 281 4.16 -17.08 -8.42
C CYS A 281 4.70 -15.71 -8.89
N HIS A 282 5.95 -15.40 -8.55
CA HIS A 282 6.80 -14.45 -9.29
C HIS A 282 8.31 -14.61 -9.06
N PHE A 283 8.78 -15.72 -8.50
CA PHE A 283 10.21 -15.95 -8.26
C PHE A 283 11.09 -15.90 -9.53
N GLN A 284 10.51 -16.16 -10.71
CA GLN A 284 11.24 -16.13 -11.98
C GLN A 284 11.54 -14.70 -12.49
N ARG A 285 10.79 -13.67 -12.08
CA ARG A 285 11.04 -12.28 -12.52
C ARG A 285 12.04 -11.56 -11.60
N THR A 286 12.03 -11.86 -10.31
CA THR A 286 13.03 -11.37 -9.34
C THR A 286 14.41 -11.99 -9.53
N MET A 287 14.51 -13.29 -9.86
CA MET A 287 15.79 -13.95 -10.16
C MET A 287 16.44 -13.46 -11.48
N ARG A 288 15.67 -12.89 -12.42
CA ARG A 288 16.26 -12.29 -13.64
C ARG A 288 16.98 -10.98 -13.36
N HIS A 289 16.58 -10.21 -12.33
CA HIS A 289 17.26 -8.98 -11.94
C HIS A 289 18.44 -9.22 -10.99
N TYR A 290 18.43 -10.28 -10.18
CA TYR A 290 19.53 -10.59 -9.26
C TYR A 290 20.72 -11.32 -9.86
N LYS A 291 20.63 -11.81 -11.11
CA LYS A 291 21.74 -12.51 -11.77
C LYS A 291 22.95 -11.63 -12.07
N GLN A 292 22.83 -10.30 -11.96
CA GLN A 292 23.95 -9.37 -12.13
C GLN A 292 24.72 -9.05 -10.83
N LEU A 293 24.24 -9.48 -9.66
CA LEU A 293 24.88 -9.19 -8.36
C LEU A 293 25.57 -10.40 -7.72
N CYS A 294 25.37 -11.61 -8.24
CA CYS A 294 26.02 -12.83 -7.74
C CYS A 294 27.19 -13.33 -8.60
N ASP A 295 27.52 -12.65 -9.71
CA ASP A 295 28.72 -12.94 -10.50
C ASP A 295 29.82 -11.90 -10.19
N LYS A 296 30.31 -11.90 -8.95
CA LYS A 296 31.67 -11.50 -8.56
C LYS A 296 32.12 -12.26 -7.33
#